data_AF-A0A2N2RNR4-F1
#
_entry.id   AF-A0A2N2RNR4-F1
#
_cell.length_a   1.000
_cell.length_b   1.000
_cell.length_c   1.000
_cell.angle_alpha   90.00
_cell.angle_beta   90.00
_cell.angle_gamma   90.00
#
_symmetry.space_group_name_H-M   'P 1'
#
loop_
_entity.id
_entity.type
_entity.pdbx_description
1 polymer ?
#
loop_
_entity_poly.entity_id
_entity_poly.type
_entity_poly.pdbx_seq_one_letter_code
_entity_poly.pdbx_strand_id
1 'polypeptide(L)'
;MTDRATLKALRKLLALAALASSLAGCAGLNEKKDSPEDSAQVVDATPDRAADDIRKIADLERQLVKEQRQCYAEKRRLDLSLKEAQKQNEELQKKFDDLQKKLDALLAIDRDLRSRRR
;
A
#
# COMPACT_ATOMS: atom_id res chain seq x y z
N MET A 1 -2.24 -20.51 -36.29
CA MET A 1 -1.22 -19.46 -36.10
C MET A 1 -1.75 -18.51 -35.03
N THR A 2 -1.50 -18.82 -33.76
CA THR A 2 -1.95 -18.00 -32.63
C THR A 2 -0.96 -16.85 -32.43
N ASP A 3 -1.46 -15.65 -32.71
CA ASP A 3 -0.67 -14.44 -32.80
C ASP A 3 0.02 -14.11 -31.46
N ARG A 4 1.32 -13.79 -31.47
CA ARG A 4 2.08 -13.47 -30.24
C ARG A 4 1.45 -12.30 -29.46
N ALA A 5 0.67 -11.47 -30.15
CA ALA A 5 -0.10 -10.37 -29.57
C ALA A 5 -1.22 -10.84 -28.64
N THR A 6 -1.94 -11.92 -29.01
CA THR A 6 -3.08 -12.43 -28.21
C THR A 6 -2.60 -13.07 -26.91
N LEU A 7 -1.46 -13.77 -26.96
CA LEU A 7 -0.81 -14.34 -25.78
C LEU A 7 -0.36 -13.27 -24.76
N LYS A 8 0.14 -12.13 -25.24
CA LYS A 8 0.50 -10.99 -24.37
C LYS A 8 -0.72 -10.32 -23.76
N ALA A 9 -1.79 -10.16 -24.53
CA ALA A 9 -3.05 -9.60 -24.05
C ALA A 9 -3.71 -10.49 -22.98
N LEU A 10 -3.74 -11.81 -23.20
CA LEU A 10 -4.26 -12.79 -22.24
C LEU A 10 -3.45 -12.79 -20.93
N ARG A 11 -2.11 -12.69 -21.00
CA ARG A 11 -1.27 -12.58 -19.80
C ARG A 11 -1.53 -11.31 -18.99
N LYS A 12 -1.74 -10.17 -19.67
CA LYS A 12 -2.10 -8.90 -19.01
C LYS A 12 -3.48 -8.98 -18.35
N LEU A 13 -4.46 -9.60 -19.01
CA LEU A 13 -5.80 -9.84 -18.46
C LEU A 13 -5.76 -10.76 -17.24
N LEU A 14 -4.97 -11.85 -17.28
CA LEU A 14 -4.77 -12.75 -16.15
C LEU A 14 -4.11 -12.05 -14.96
N ALA A 15 -3.12 -11.20 -15.20
CA ALA A 15 -2.47 -10.43 -14.14
C ALA A 15 -3.43 -9.42 -13.47
N LEU A 16 -4.28 -8.75 -14.26
CA LEU A 16 -5.32 -7.85 -13.76
C LEU A 16 -6.39 -8.59 -12.94
N ALA A 17 -6.82 -9.77 -13.39
CA ALA A 17 -7.79 -10.59 -12.66
C ALA A 17 -7.23 -11.12 -11.32
N ALA A 18 -5.95 -11.47 -11.28
CA ALA A 18 -5.27 -11.90 -10.05
C ALA A 18 -5.15 -10.75 -9.02
N LEU A 19 -4.84 -9.54 -9.49
CA LEU A 19 -4.80 -8.35 -8.64
C LEU A 19 -6.19 -7.94 -8.12
N ALA A 20 -7.24 -8.03 -8.93
CA ALA A 20 -8.60 -7.74 -8.46
C ALA A 20 -9.09 -8.75 -7.41
N SER A 21 -8.72 -10.02 -7.57
CA SER A 21 -9.09 -11.09 -6.64
C SER A 21 -8.37 -10.97 -5.28
N SER A 22 -7.13 -10.47 -5.26
CA SER A 22 -6.40 -10.25 -3.99
C SER A 22 -6.93 -9.09 -3.17
N LEU A 23 -7.53 -8.06 -3.79
CA LEU A 23 -8.20 -6.98 -3.07
C LEU A 23 -9.57 -7.39 -2.51
N ALA A 24 -10.29 -8.30 -3.16
CA ALA A 24 -11.59 -8.80 -2.66
C ALA A 24 -11.47 -9.73 -1.44
N GLY A 25 -10.33 -10.41 -1.27
CA GLY A 25 -10.06 -11.27 -0.11
C GLY A 25 -9.76 -10.52 1.19
N CYS A 26 -9.42 -9.23 1.13
CA CYS A 26 -9.08 -8.42 2.31
C CYS A 26 -10.29 -7.71 2.95
N ALA A 27 -11.50 -7.82 2.37
CA ALA A 27 -12.72 -7.18 2.89
C ALA A 27 -13.73 -8.18 3.51
N GLY A 28 -13.40 -9.48 3.56
CA GLY A 28 -14.36 -10.55 3.85
C GLY A 28 -14.12 -11.35 5.14
N LEU A 29 -13.47 -10.79 6.17
CA LEU A 29 -13.34 -11.45 7.48
C LEU A 29 -13.81 -10.53 8.62
N ASN A 30 -15.13 -10.41 8.73
CA ASN A 30 -15.89 -10.00 9.92
C ASN A 30 -17.33 -10.51 9.63
N GLU A 31 -18.03 -11.29 10.43
CA GLU A 31 -17.96 -11.62 11.84
C GLU A 31 -18.51 -13.06 12.05
N LYS A 32 -18.05 -13.74 13.11
CA LYS A 32 -18.72 -14.92 13.65
C LYS A 32 -20.15 -14.55 14.04
N LYS A 33 -21.14 -15.15 13.40
CA LYS A 33 -22.54 -15.11 13.82
C LYS A 33 -22.81 -16.28 14.76
N ASP A 34 -22.39 -16.16 16.02
CA ASP A 34 -22.90 -17.01 17.09
C ASP A 34 -24.15 -16.35 17.67
N SER A 35 -25.32 -16.91 17.38
CA SER A 35 -26.56 -16.60 18.06
C SER A 35 -27.10 -17.88 18.67
N PRO A 36 -27.32 -17.89 19.99
CA PRO A 36 -28.44 -18.60 20.55
C PRO A 36 -29.16 -17.67 21.54
N GLU A 37 -30.28 -17.09 21.13
CA GLU A 37 -31.32 -16.71 22.08
C GLU A 37 -32.29 -17.90 22.18
N ASP A 38 -32.34 -18.54 23.34
CA ASP A 38 -33.57 -18.71 24.13
C ASP A 38 -33.33 -19.75 25.23
N SER A 39 -33.22 -19.29 26.48
CA SER A 39 -33.54 -20.01 27.72
C SER A 39 -33.03 -19.17 28.89
N ALA A 40 -33.95 -18.46 29.54
CA ALA A 40 -33.72 -17.79 30.81
C ALA A 40 -33.17 -18.79 31.85
N GLN A 41 -31.98 -18.51 32.37
CA GLN A 41 -31.54 -19.00 33.68
C GLN A 41 -31.24 -17.81 34.58
N VAL A 42 -32.12 -17.64 35.56
CA VAL A 42 -31.84 -16.91 36.79
C VAL A 42 -30.70 -17.65 37.49
N VAL A 43 -29.54 -17.02 37.58
CA VAL A 43 -28.47 -17.46 38.50
C VAL A 43 -27.92 -16.25 39.24
N ASP A 44 -27.98 -16.40 40.55
CA ASP A 44 -27.45 -15.62 41.65
C ASP A 44 -26.20 -14.75 41.41
N ALA A 45 -26.20 -13.64 42.14
CA ALA A 45 -25.06 -12.84 42.59
C ALA A 45 -24.02 -12.47 41.52
N THR A 46 -24.08 -11.25 40.97
CA THR A 46 -22.93 -10.65 40.26
C THR A 46 -21.83 -10.32 41.27
N PRO A 47 -20.70 -11.05 41.31
CA PRO A 47 -19.56 -10.69 42.14
C PRO A 47 -18.66 -9.76 41.32
N ASP A 48 -18.40 -8.55 41.81
CA ASP A 48 -17.24 -7.67 41.52
C ASP A 48 -16.80 -7.44 40.04
N ARG A 49 -17.58 -7.85 39.03
CA ARG A 49 -17.28 -7.69 37.60
C ARG A 49 -17.02 -6.24 37.20
N ALA A 50 -17.74 -5.30 37.82
CA ALA A 50 -17.59 -3.88 37.54
C ALA A 50 -16.18 -3.36 37.88
N ALA A 51 -15.54 -3.85 38.94
CA ALA A 51 -14.19 -3.41 39.30
C ALA A 51 -13.14 -3.93 38.30
N ASP A 52 -13.31 -5.16 37.82
CA ASP A 52 -12.44 -5.75 36.80
C ASP A 52 -12.66 -5.12 35.42
N ASP A 53 -13.90 -4.77 35.06
CA ASP A 53 -14.21 -4.03 33.85
C ASP A 53 -13.57 -2.63 33.87
N ILE A 54 -13.64 -1.91 34.99
CA ILE A 54 -12.98 -0.61 35.16
C ILE A 54 -11.46 -0.71 35.00
N ARG A 55 -10.83 -1.74 35.57
CA ARG A 55 -9.39 -1.99 35.39
C ARG A 55 -9.07 -2.30 33.93
N LYS A 56 -9.90 -3.11 33.27
CA LYS A 56 -9.73 -3.46 31.86
C LYS A 56 -9.85 -2.24 30.97
N ILE A 57 -10.80 -1.35 31.23
CA ILE A 57 -10.97 -0.07 30.53
C ILE A 57 -9.70 0.77 30.68
N ALA A 58 -9.18 0.95 31.90
CA ALA A 58 -7.97 1.73 32.13
C ALA A 58 -6.73 1.16 31.42
N ASP A 59 -6.62 -0.17 31.31
CA ASP A 59 -5.55 -0.82 30.56
C ASP A 59 -5.70 -0.62 29.05
N LEU A 60 -6.92 -0.72 28.52
CA LEU A 60 -7.22 -0.45 27.11
C LEU A 60 -6.96 1.01 26.74
N GLU A 61 -7.33 1.96 27.61
CA GLU A 61 -7.03 3.39 27.41
C GLU A 61 -5.52 3.64 27.37
N ARG A 62 -4.76 3.01 28.28
CA ARG A 62 -3.29 3.09 28.26
C ARG A 62 -2.69 2.51 26.99
N GLN A 63 -3.23 1.40 26.49
CA GLN A 63 -2.80 0.81 25.23
C GLN A 63 -3.14 1.72 24.05
N LEU A 64 -4.35 2.25 23.99
CA LEU A 64 -4.79 3.19 22.95
C LEU A 64 -3.85 4.38 22.84
N VAL A 65 -3.49 5.01 23.97
CA VAL A 65 -2.58 6.16 23.98
C VAL A 65 -1.18 5.78 23.49
N LYS A 66 -0.68 4.59 23.85
CA LYS A 66 0.62 4.11 23.37
C LYS A 66 0.61 3.89 21.86
N GLU A 67 -0.37 3.16 21.35
CA GLU A 67 -0.52 2.88 19.92
C GLU A 67 -0.70 4.18 19.12
N GLN A 68 -1.50 5.12 19.64
CA GLN A 68 -1.70 6.41 18.97
C GLN A 68 -0.38 7.19 18.87
N ARG A 69 0.45 7.20 19.93
CA ARG A 69 1.77 7.83 19.89
C ARG A 69 2.70 7.15 18.89
N GLN A 70 2.70 5.82 18.84
CA GLN A 70 3.51 5.06 17.89
C GLN A 70 3.07 5.35 16.45
N CYS A 71 1.77 5.31 16.17
CA CYS A 71 1.20 5.65 14.87
C CYS A 71 1.61 7.06 14.40
N TYR A 72 1.55 8.07 15.28
CA TYR A 72 2.02 9.41 14.92
C TYR A 72 3.52 9.48 14.65
N ALA A 73 4.33 8.77 15.42
CA ALA A 73 5.78 8.73 15.21
C ALA A 73 6.13 8.03 13.89
N GLU A 74 5.48 6.91 13.58
CA GLU A 74 5.67 6.19 12.32
C GLU A 74 5.18 6.99 11.12
N LYS A 75 4.01 7.63 11.22
CA LYS A 75 3.51 8.55 10.20
C LYS A 75 4.54 9.62 9.89
N ARG A 76 5.10 10.28 10.91
CA ARG A 76 6.14 11.30 10.73
C ARG A 76 7.39 10.74 10.06
N ARG A 77 7.81 9.53 10.43
CA ARG A 77 8.96 8.84 9.80
C ARG A 77 8.69 8.55 8.32
N LEU A 78 7.50 8.03 8.00
CA LEU A 78 7.10 7.73 6.62
C LEU A 78 6.97 9.01 5.78
N ASP A 79 6.43 10.09 6.34
CA ASP A 79 6.33 11.39 5.65
C ASP A 79 7.72 11.96 5.30
N LEU A 80 8.70 11.81 6.19
CA LEU A 80 10.08 12.21 5.92
C LEU A 80 10.71 11.35 4.83
N SER A 81 10.56 10.03 4.92
CA SER A 81 11.06 9.09 3.91
C SER A 81 10.44 9.33 2.54
N LEU A 82 9.15 9.64 2.47
CA LEU A 82 8.46 9.97 1.23
C LEU A 82 9.01 11.25 0.60
N LYS A 83 9.25 12.30 1.40
CA LYS A 83 9.85 13.56 0.91
C LYS A 83 11.26 13.35 0.36
N GLU A 84 12.07 12.54 1.03
CA GLU A 84 13.41 12.19 0.56
C GLU A 84 13.37 11.42 -0.75
N ALA A 85 12.47 10.43 -0.86
CA ALA A 85 12.28 9.66 -2.08
C ALA A 85 11.79 10.54 -3.25
N GLN A 86 10.88 11.48 -3.00
CA GLN A 86 10.42 12.45 -3.99
C GLN A 86 11.59 13.31 -4.51
N LYS A 87 12.42 13.84 -3.60
CA LYS A 87 13.60 14.63 -3.97
C LYS A 87 14.60 13.84 -4.81
N GLN A 88 14.86 12.59 -4.44
CA GLN A 88 15.73 11.70 -5.22
C GLN A 88 15.16 11.45 -6.62
N ASN A 89 13.84 11.29 -6.74
CA ASN A 89 13.17 11.07 -8.01
C ASN A 89 13.26 12.31 -8.91
N GLU A 90 13.07 13.51 -8.36
CA GLU A 90 13.28 14.77 -9.09
C GLU A 90 14.71 14.93 -9.60
N GLU A 91 15.72 14.54 -8.80
CA GLU A 91 17.12 14.58 -9.21
C GLU A 91 17.41 13.58 -10.34
N LEU A 92 16.86 12.37 -10.25
CA LEU A 92 16.98 11.36 -11.29
C LEU A 92 16.30 11.80 -12.59
N GLN A 93 15.13 12.43 -12.51
CA GLN A 93 14.43 12.97 -13.67
C GLN A 93 15.26 14.04 -14.38
N LYS A 94 15.87 14.97 -13.62
CA LYS A 94 16.78 15.99 -14.20
C LYS A 94 17.97 15.36 -14.92
N LYS A 95 18.61 14.36 -14.30
CA LYS A 95 19.73 13.62 -14.92
C LYS A 95 19.28 12.91 -16.19
N PHE A 96 18.08 12.33 -16.20
CA PHE A 96 17.51 11.68 -17.36
C PHE A 96 17.29 12.68 -18.50
N ASP A 97 16.67 13.83 -18.21
CA ASP A 97 16.44 14.89 -19.21
C ASP A 97 17.75 15.43 -19.79
N ASP A 98 18.79 15.59 -18.97
CA ASP A 98 20.11 16.03 -19.43
C ASP A 98 20.81 14.99 -20.31
N LEU A 99 20.69 13.70 -19.96
CA LEU A 99 21.21 12.61 -20.79
C LEU A 99 20.46 12.52 -22.12
N GLN A 100 19.14 12.70 -22.11
CA GLN A 100 18.31 12.74 -23.31
C GLN A 100 18.76 13.86 -24.25
N LYS A 101 18.96 15.08 -23.73
CA LYS A 101 19.49 16.21 -24.52
C LYS A 101 20.87 15.92 -25.12
N LYS A 102 21.76 15.29 -24.36
CA LYS A 102 23.09 14.91 -24.85
C LYS A 102 23.01 13.86 -25.96
N LEU A 103 22.12 12.88 -25.81
CA LEU A 103 21.87 11.87 -26.84
C LEU A 103 21.35 12.53 -28.12
N ASP A 104 20.37 13.42 -28.01
CA ASP A 104 19.80 14.13 -29.16
C ASP A 104 20.86 14.98 -29.87
N ALA A 105 21.74 15.65 -29.12
CA ALA A 105 22.86 16.41 -29.68
C ALA A 105 23.86 15.50 -30.42
N LEU A 106 24.20 14.34 -29.87
CA LEU A 106 25.09 13.37 -30.53
C LEU A 106 24.47 12.82 -31.81
N LEU A 107 23.17 12.51 -31.79
CA LEU A 107 22.45 12.06 -32.98
C LEU A 107 22.39 13.16 -34.05
N ALA A 108 22.24 14.42 -33.66
CA ALA A 108 22.30 15.55 -34.60
C ALA A 108 23.69 15.67 -35.25
N ILE A 109 24.76 15.53 -34.47
CA ILE A 109 26.15 15.52 -34.99
C ILE A 109 26.36 14.36 -35.95
N ASP A 110 25.93 13.14 -35.59
CA ASP A 110 26.06 11.96 -36.47
C ASP A 110 25.33 12.16 -37.80
N ARG A 111 24.12 12.75 -37.76
CA ARG A 111 23.37 13.09 -38.97
C ARG A 111 24.12 14.11 -39.84
N ASP A 112 24.66 15.18 -39.26
CA ASP A 112 25.43 16.21 -39.99
C ASP A 112 26.70 15.63 -40.65
N LEU A 113 27.43 14.79 -39.92
CA LEU A 113 28.63 14.12 -40.46
C LEU A 113 28.29 13.18 -41.62
N ARG A 114 27.16 12.46 -41.55
CA ARG A 114 26.69 11.61 -42.64
C ARG A 114 26.22 12.42 -43.84
N SER A 115 25.56 13.57 -43.64
CA SER A 115 25.15 14.43 -44.75
C SER A 115 26.33 15.10 -45.44
N ARG A 116 27.39 15.48 -44.71
CA ARG A 116 28.60 16.07 -45.29
C ARG A 116 29.47 15.07 -46.08
N ARG A 117 29.34 13.78 -45.78
CA ARG A 117 30.06 12.70 -46.49
C ARG A 117 29.38 12.29 -47.81
N ARG A 118 28.14 12.69 -48.06
CA ARG A 118 27.43 12.49 -49.32
C ARG A 118 27.61 13.71 -50.20
#